data_AF-A0A7S3HGQ4-F1
#
_entry.id   AF-A0A7S3HGQ4-F1
#
_cell.length_a   1.000
_cell.length_b   1.000
_cell.length_c   1.000
_cell.angle_alpha   90.00
_cell.angle_beta   90.00
_cell.angle_gamma   90.00
#
_symmetry.space_group_name_H-M   'P 1'
#
loop_
_entity.id
_entity.type
_entity.pdbx_description
1 polymer ?
#
loop_
_entity_poly.entity_id
_entity_poly.type
_entity_poly.pdbx_seq_one_letter_code
_entity_poly.pdbx_strand_id
1 'polypeptide(L)'
;EPQVVFQSKSFEAPITSIALAGPTNKRDNIFLSFGQKLVGMSKKGKEFFKVSSHSTETIMNIAVEDVRAFVGFESSLSIYNDGKVMDEGYMARDAINHLFV
;
A
#
# COMPACT_ATOMS: atom_id res chain seq x y z
N GLU A 1 -4.87 28.43 -19.65
CA GLU A 1 -5.97 27.92 -18.80
C GLU A 1 -5.40 27.07 -17.67
N PRO A 2 -5.94 27.12 -16.44
CA PRO A 2 -5.47 26.26 -15.35
C PRO A 2 -5.81 24.80 -15.65
N GLN A 3 -4.79 23.96 -15.78
CA GLN A 3 -4.96 22.53 -15.94
C GLN A 3 -5.10 21.88 -14.56
N VAL A 4 -6.18 21.14 -14.33
CA VAL A 4 -6.32 20.32 -13.12
C VAL A 4 -5.31 19.17 -13.19
N VAL A 5 -4.21 19.29 -12.45
CA VAL A 5 -3.09 18.34 -12.52
C VAL A 5 -3.33 17.10 -11.64
N PHE A 6 -4.20 17.21 -10.63
CA PHE A 6 -4.48 16.16 -9.66
C PHE A 6 -5.93 16.20 -9.17
N GLN A 7 -6.57 15.03 -9.07
CA GLN A 7 -7.90 14.89 -8.49
C GLN A 7 -7.78 14.30 -7.08
N SER A 8 -8.18 15.07 -6.07
CA SER A 8 -8.23 14.60 -4.69
C SER A 8 -9.29 13.53 -4.52
N LYS A 9 -8.96 12.47 -3.77
CA LYS A 9 -9.87 11.39 -3.41
C LYS A 9 -10.04 11.34 -1.89
N SER A 10 -11.29 11.29 -1.45
CA SER A 10 -11.63 11.02 -0.05
C SER A 10 -11.61 9.52 0.22
N PHE A 11 -11.15 9.13 1.40
CA PHE A 11 -11.13 7.74 1.86
C PHE A 11 -12.05 7.56 3.05
N GLU A 12 -12.49 6.32 3.27
CA GLU A 12 -13.42 5.95 4.34
C GLU A 12 -12.76 5.96 5.73
N ALA A 13 -11.43 6.03 5.80
CA ALA A 13 -10.64 6.07 7.02
C ALA A 13 -9.35 6.89 6.81
N PRO A 14 -8.66 7.32 7.87
CA PRO A 14 -7.36 7.98 7.77
C PRO A 14 -6.34 7.12 7.02
N ILE A 15 -5.53 7.77 6.18
CA ILE A 15 -4.39 7.12 5.52
C ILE A 15 -3.35 6.80 6.59
N THR A 16 -2.93 5.54 6.65
CA THR A 16 -1.94 5.05 7.64
C THR A 16 -0.53 5.02 7.08
N SER A 17 -0.37 4.73 5.78
CA SER A 17 0.94 4.68 5.14
C SER A 17 0.81 5.01 3.65
N ILE A 18 1.89 5.56 3.09
CA ILE A 18 2.03 5.89 1.66
C ILE A 18 3.41 5.43 1.20
N ALA A 19 3.49 4.84 0.01
CA ALA A 19 4.73 4.48 -0.68
C ALA A 19 4.67 4.87 -2.16
N LEU A 20 5.81 5.26 -2.71
CA LEU A 20 5.98 5.40 -4.16
C LEU A 20 6.54 4.10 -4.72
N ALA A 21 5.91 3.62 -5.79
CA ALA A 21 6.33 2.39 -6.44
C ALA A 21 6.10 2.44 -7.96
N GLY A 22 6.51 1.36 -8.62
CA GLY A 22 6.48 1.22 -10.07
C GLY A 22 7.79 0.59 -10.58
N PRO A 23 7.89 0.37 -11.89
CA PRO A 23 9.09 -0.16 -12.52
C PRO A 23 10.32 0.68 -12.14
N THR A 24 11.52 0.09 -12.11
CA THR A 24 12.78 0.75 -11.71
C THR A 24 13.00 2.11 -12.38
N ASN A 25 12.58 2.25 -13.63
CA ASN A 25 12.78 3.47 -14.41
C ASN A 25 11.62 4.48 -14.29
N LYS A 26 10.55 4.14 -13.55
CA LYS A 26 9.32 4.95 -13.44
C LYS A 26 8.53 4.62 -12.16
N ARG A 27 9.03 5.09 -11.02
CA ARG A 27 8.34 5.03 -9.71
C ARG A 27 7.37 6.20 -9.52
N ASP A 28 6.32 6.27 -10.35
CA ASP A 28 5.32 7.35 -10.33
C ASP A 28 3.92 6.89 -9.89
N ASN A 29 3.78 5.66 -9.42
CA ASN A 29 2.55 5.18 -8.81
C ASN A 29 2.60 5.37 -7.30
N ILE A 30 1.47 5.84 -6.76
CA ILE A 30 1.26 6.05 -5.34
C ILE A 30 0.52 4.82 -4.82
N PHE A 31 1.08 4.16 -3.82
CA PHE A 31 0.37 3.16 -3.04
C PHE A 31 0.08 3.74 -1.66
N LEU A 32 -1.13 3.52 -1.16
CA LEU A 32 -1.53 4.01 0.15
C LEU A 32 -2.41 2.98 0.85
N SER A 33 -2.39 3.01 2.17
CA SER A 33 -3.21 2.15 3.02
C SER A 33 -4.14 2.95 3.92
N PHE A 34 -5.30 2.38 4.23
CA PHE A 34 -6.24 2.87 5.24
C PHE A 34 -7.11 1.71 5.72
N GLY A 35 -7.30 1.58 7.04
CA GLY A 35 -7.96 0.39 7.61
C GLY A 35 -7.29 -0.89 7.10
N GLN A 36 -8.06 -1.79 6.49
CA GLN A 36 -7.56 -3.04 5.89
C GLN A 36 -7.29 -2.93 4.38
N LYS A 37 -7.36 -1.74 3.77
CA LYS A 37 -7.30 -1.55 2.32
C LYS A 37 -5.93 -1.05 1.90
N LEU A 38 -5.38 -1.64 0.84
CA LEU A 38 -4.24 -1.13 0.08
C LEU A 38 -4.74 -0.69 -1.30
N VAL A 39 -4.44 0.55 -1.68
CA VAL A 39 -4.91 1.18 -2.92
C VAL A 39 -3.72 1.70 -3.72
N GLY A 40 -3.72 1.44 -5.02
CA GLY A 40 -2.78 2.00 -5.98
C GLY A 40 -3.44 3.09 -6.81
N MET A 41 -2.80 4.25 -6.88
CA MET A 41 -3.22 5.43 -7.60
C MET A 41 -2.10 5.88 -8.55
N SER A 42 -2.46 6.23 -9.77
CA SER A 42 -1.52 6.86 -10.70
C SER A 42 -1.20 8.28 -10.21
N LYS A 43 -0.09 8.86 -10.69
CA LYS A 43 0.26 10.27 -10.44
C LYS A 43 -0.83 11.30 -10.75
N LYS A 44 -1.83 10.93 -11.56
CA LYS A 44 -2.98 11.79 -11.92
C LYS A 44 -4.16 11.66 -10.95
N GLY A 45 -4.08 10.81 -9.94
CA GLY A 45 -5.14 10.55 -8.97
C GLY A 45 -6.14 9.45 -9.39
N LYS A 46 -5.94 8.80 -10.53
CA LYS A 46 -6.78 7.65 -10.94
C LYS A 46 -6.37 6.39 -10.17
N GLU A 47 -7.31 5.80 -9.43
CA GLU A 47 -7.16 4.46 -8.85
C GLU A 47 -7.05 3.40 -9.96
N PHE A 48 -6.06 2.52 -9.85
CA PHE A 48 -5.85 1.40 -10.77
C PHE A 48 -5.78 0.05 -10.06
N PHE A 49 -5.64 0.06 -8.73
CA PHE A 49 -5.45 -1.13 -7.92
C PHE A 49 -6.12 -0.95 -6.57
N LYS A 50 -6.72 -2.03 -6.07
CA LYS A 50 -7.29 -2.08 -4.72
C LYS A 50 -7.32 -3.53 -4.25
N VAL A 51 -6.82 -3.77 -3.04
CA VAL A 51 -6.95 -5.04 -2.34
C VAL A 51 -7.38 -4.77 -0.90
N SER A 52 -8.21 -5.65 -0.36
CA SER A 52 -8.52 -5.69 1.07
C SER A 52 -7.74 -6.84 1.69
N SER A 53 -7.05 -6.55 2.79
CA SER A 53 -6.38 -7.56 3.59
C SER A 53 -7.38 -8.58 4.15
N HIS A 54 -6.90 -9.81 4.37
CA HIS A 54 -7.64 -10.84 5.10
C HIS A 54 -7.55 -10.67 6.62
N SER A 55 -6.61 -9.87 7.12
CA SER A 55 -6.51 -9.54 8.55
C SER A 55 -7.62 -8.57 8.97
N THR A 56 -8.11 -8.72 10.20
CA THR A 56 -9.03 -7.76 10.82
C THR A 56 -8.31 -6.50 11.32
N GLU A 57 -6.99 -6.52 11.37
CA GLU A 57 -6.15 -5.42 11.86
C GLU A 57 -6.02 -4.29 10.83
N THR A 58 -5.74 -3.09 11.33
CA THR A 58 -5.42 -1.96 10.46
C THR A 58 -4.00 -2.12 9.91
N ILE A 59 -3.82 -1.88 8.62
CA ILE A 59 -2.51 -1.80 7.98
C ILE A 59 -1.78 -0.58 8.55
N MET A 60 -0.61 -0.79 9.13
CA MET A 60 0.16 0.25 9.82
C MET A 60 1.29 0.81 8.95
N ASN A 61 1.89 -0.02 8.10
CA ASN A 61 2.98 0.38 7.21
C ASN A 61 2.95 -0.46 5.93
N ILE A 62 3.44 0.14 4.85
CA ILE A 62 3.56 -0.53 3.55
C ILE A 62 4.93 -0.23 2.95
N ALA A 63 5.51 -1.22 2.28
CA ALA A 63 6.62 -1.04 1.36
C ALA A 63 6.26 -1.74 0.05
N VAL A 64 6.58 -1.15 -1.10
CA VAL A 64 6.19 -1.68 -2.40
C VAL A 64 7.38 -1.64 -3.34
N GLU A 65 7.69 -2.78 -3.93
CA GLU A 65 8.76 -2.93 -4.92
C GLU A 65 8.22 -3.70 -6.13
N ASP A 66 8.29 -3.06 -7.29
CA ASP A 66 7.74 -3.59 -8.55
C ASP A 66 6.26 -3.99 -8.41
N VAL A 67 5.94 -5.28 -8.49
CA VAL A 67 4.58 -5.84 -8.32
C VAL A 67 4.33 -6.42 -6.92
N ARG A 68 5.31 -6.35 -6.03
CA ARG A 68 5.22 -6.88 -4.66
C ARG A 68 4.91 -5.78 -3.66
N ALA A 69 3.94 -6.03 -2.80
CA ALA A 69 3.62 -5.17 -1.67
C ALA A 69 3.83 -5.93 -0.36
N PHE A 70 4.62 -5.34 0.52
CA PHE A 70 4.84 -5.75 1.90
C PHE A 70 3.89 -4.92 2.77
N VAL A 71 2.99 -5.60 3.48
CA VAL A 71 1.91 -4.98 4.23
C VAL A 71 2.03 -5.39 5.68
N GLY A 72 2.42 -4.45 6.53
CA GLY A 72 2.59 -4.69 7.96
C GLY A 72 1.39 -4.21 8.77
N PHE A 73 1.08 -4.99 9.79
CA PHE A 73 0.11 -4.70 10.84
C PHE A 73 0.87 -4.39 12.13
N GLU A 74 0.28 -4.65 13.30
CA GLU A 74 0.96 -4.42 14.57
C GLU A 74 2.21 -5.28 14.71
N SER A 75 2.08 -6.62 14.61
CA SER A 75 3.21 -7.56 14.75
C SER A 75 3.32 -8.55 13.58
N SER A 76 2.45 -8.43 12.57
CA SER A 76 2.39 -9.33 11.43
C SER A 76 2.73 -8.62 10.12
N LEU A 77 3.30 -9.37 9.19
CA LEU A 77 3.61 -8.95 7.82
C LEU A 77 2.98 -9.94 6.86
N SER A 78 2.20 -9.42 5.92
CA SER A 78 1.73 -10.16 4.75
C SER A 78 2.39 -9.65 3.48
N ILE A 79 2.69 -10.56 2.55
CA ILE A 79 3.22 -10.20 1.24
C ILE A 79 2.11 -10.40 0.21
N TYR A 80 1.96 -9.43 -0.69
CA TYR A 80 1.07 -9.50 -1.84
C TYR A 80 1.91 -9.43 -3.11
N ASN A 81 1.63 -10.30 -4.08
CA ASN A 81 2.21 -10.26 -5.41
C ASN A 81 1.10 -10.09 -6.44
N ASP A 82 1.09 -8.96 -7.14
CA ASP A 82 0.02 -8.59 -8.08
C ASP A 82 -1.40 -8.72 -7.47
N GLY A 83 -1.55 -8.22 -6.23
CA GLY A 83 -2.80 -8.23 -5.49
C GLY A 83 -3.22 -9.57 -4.88
N LYS A 84 -2.46 -10.65 -5.09
CA LYS A 84 -2.70 -11.94 -4.45
C LYS A 84 -1.84 -12.06 -3.20
N VAL A 85 -2.47 -12.42 -2.09
CA VAL A 85 -1.74 -12.76 -0.86
C VAL A 85 -0.85 -13.98 -1.12
N MET A 86 0.36 -13.91 -0.62
CA MET A 86 1.35 -14.97 -0.68
C MET A 86 1.30 -15.78 0.61
N ASP A 87 1.66 -17.07 0.56
CA ASP A 87 1.79 -17.89 1.76
C ASP A 87 2.99 -17.47 2.61
N GLU A 88 3.98 -16.80 1.99
CA GLU A 88 5.08 -16.17 2.70
C GLU A 88 4.62 -14.91 3.46
N GLY A 89 4.96 -14.87 4.74
CA GLY A 89 4.73 -13.75 5.64
C GLY A 89 5.66 -13.84 6.84
N TYR A 90 5.53 -12.91 7.77
CA TYR A 90 6.32 -12.92 8.99
C TYR A 90 5.49 -12.51 10.19
N MET A 91 5.64 -13.26 11.29
CA MET A 91 5.14 -12.87 12.61
C MET A 91 6.34 -12.43 13.45
N ALA A 92 6.42 -11.14 13.72
CA ALA A 92 7.38 -10.59 14.65
C ALA A 92 6.99 -10.95 16.08
N ARG A 93 7.98 -10.96 16.99
CA ARG A 93 7.73 -11.18 18.42
C ARG A 93 7.16 -9.94 19.11
N ASP A 94 7.23 -8.79 18.45
CA ASP A 94 6.82 -7.48 18.94
C ASP A 94 6.43 -6.58 17.75
N ALA A 95 6.06 -5.34 18.03
CA ALA A 95 5.55 -4.40 17.05
C ALA A 95 6.54 -4.11 15.89
N ILE A 96 6.01 -4.08 14.67
CA ILE A 96 6.74 -3.69 13.46
C ILE A 96 6.64 -2.17 13.31
N ASN A 97 7.75 -1.48 13.56
CA ASN A 97 7.80 -0.01 13.47
C ASN A 97 7.80 0.50 12.01
N HIS A 98 8.51 -0.18 11.12
CA HIS A 98 8.65 0.25 9.72
C HIS A 98 9.04 -0.91 8.81
N LEU A 99 8.65 -0.80 7.53
CA LEU A 99 9.04 -1.70 6.44
C LEU A 99 9.80 -0.91 5.39
N PHE A 100 10.87 -1.47 4.86
CA PHE A 100 11.66 -0.89 3.77
C PHE A 100 12.04 -1.95 2.75
N VAL A 101 12.21 -1.52 1.50
CA VAL A 101 12.64 -2.32 0.34
C VAL A 101 13.72 -1.58 -0.41
#